data_AF-A0A6L9ZY82-F1
#
_entry.id   AF-A0A6L9ZY82-F1
#
_cell.length_a   1.000
_cell.length_b   1.000
_cell.length_c   1.000
_cell.angle_alpha   90.00
_cell.angle_beta   90.00
_cell.angle_gamma   90.00
#
_symmetry.space_group_name_H-M   'P 1'
#
loop_
_entity.id
_entity.type
_entity.pdbx_description
1 polymer ?
#
loop_
_entity_poly.entity_id
_entity_poly.type
_entity_poly.pdbx_seq_one_letter_code
_entity_poly.pdbx_strand_id
1 'polypeptide(L)'
;MRLVDRHIINRTHQYWACCDELAFKSKNLYNLANYYCRQHFFCTGYSLDLTKLYHTTKDSDAYRALPTKVSKQIIKCLIATWRGYFQAIKECSRTSREVFG
;
A
#
# COMPACT_ATOMS: atom_id res chain seq x y z
N MET A 1 -27.04 3.06 18.14
CA MET A 1 -26.58 3.55 16.82
C MET A 1 -26.41 5.06 16.93
N ARG A 2 -25.21 5.62 16.74
CA ARG A 2 -24.99 7.09 16.79
C ARG A 2 -25.20 7.65 15.39
N LEU A 3 -26.04 8.67 15.25
CA LEU A 3 -26.13 9.46 14.02
C LEU A 3 -24.80 10.21 13.87
N VAL A 4 -24.02 9.83 12.85
CA VAL A 4 -22.81 10.54 12.46
C VAL A 4 -23.07 11.19 11.11
N ASP A 5 -22.64 12.43 10.97
CA ASP A 5 -22.77 13.17 9.72
C ASP A 5 -21.83 12.59 8.65
N ARG A 6 -22.32 12.46 7.42
CA ARG A 6 -21.57 11.89 6.29
C ARG A 6 -21.42 12.95 5.20
N HIS A 7 -20.19 13.41 5.02
CA HIS A 7 -19.84 14.31 3.93
C HIS A 7 -19.47 13.50 2.69
N ILE A 8 -20.33 13.52 1.66
CA ILE A 8 -20.09 12.82 0.39
C ILE A 8 -19.44 13.79 -0.59
N ILE A 9 -18.19 13.51 -0.98
CA ILE A 9 -17.48 14.24 -2.04
C ILE A 9 -17.78 13.53 -3.36
N ASN A 10 -18.62 14.14 -4.18
CA ASN A 10 -18.94 13.69 -5.55
C ASN A 10 -18.15 14.52 -6.58
N ARG A 11 -18.28 14.21 -7.88
CA ARG A 11 -17.48 14.86 -8.93
C ARG A 11 -17.68 16.37 -9.05
N THR A 12 -18.83 16.88 -8.62
CA THR A 12 -19.17 18.31 -8.64
C THR A 12 -18.72 19.05 -7.37
N HIS A 13 -18.23 18.33 -6.36
CA HIS A 13 -17.82 18.90 -5.08
C HIS A 13 -16.50 19.67 -5.23
N GLN A 14 -16.37 20.84 -4.58
CA GLN A 14 -15.18 21.71 -4.67
C GLN A 14 -13.84 21.00 -4.35
N TYR A 15 -13.85 20.05 -3.41
CA TYR A 15 -12.66 19.28 -3.02
C TYR A 15 -12.38 18.07 -3.90
N TRP A 16 -13.24 17.74 -4.87
CA TRP A 16 -13.08 16.52 -5.64
C TRP A 16 -11.76 16.48 -6.41
N ALA A 17 -11.43 17.56 -7.13
CA ALA A 17 -10.18 17.64 -7.90
C ALA A 17 -8.94 17.46 -7.02
N CYS A 18 -8.95 18.04 -5.82
CA CYS A 18 -7.86 17.88 -4.83
C CYS A 18 -7.75 16.42 -4.36
N CYS A 19 -8.87 15.77 -4.03
CA CYS A 19 -8.88 14.36 -3.63
C CYS A 19 -8.37 13.45 -4.74
N ASP A 20 -8.79 13.69 -5.99
CA ASP A 20 -8.38 12.92 -7.16
C ASP A 20 -6.87 13.04 -7.41
N GLU A 21 -6.32 14.26 -7.36
CA GLU A 21 -4.89 14.50 -7.51
C GLU A 21 -4.07 13.81 -6.42
N LEU A 22 -4.50 13.90 -5.15
CA LEU A 22 -3.85 13.22 -4.03
C LEU A 22 -3.93 11.70 -4.16
N ALA A 23 -5.05 11.16 -4.63
CA ALA A 23 -5.21 9.74 -4.89
C ALA A 23 -4.28 9.27 -6.01
N PHE A 24 -4.15 10.05 -7.09
CA PHE A 24 -3.23 9.77 -8.19
C PHE A 24 -1.77 9.74 -7.72
N LYS A 25 -1.33 10.75 -6.95
CA LYS A 25 0.02 10.78 -6.36
C LYS A 25 0.25 9.59 -5.42
N SER A 26 -0.76 9.24 -4.62
CA SER A 26 -0.69 8.10 -3.69
C SER A 26 -0.52 6.77 -4.43
N LYS A 27 -1.27 6.58 -5.53
CA LYS A 27 -1.14 5.43 -6.42
C LYS A 27 0.27 5.32 -7.00
N ASN A 28 0.86 6.43 -7.43
CA ASN A 28 2.21 6.43 -8.01
C ASN A 28 3.26 5.97 -6.99
N LEU A 29 3.21 6.49 -5.76
CA LEU A 29 4.10 6.04 -4.70
C LEU A 29 3.87 4.56 -4.34
N TYR A 30 2.61 4.14 -4.23
CA TYR A 30 2.29 2.75 -3.93
C TYR A 30 2.84 1.79 -5.00
N ASN A 31 2.64 2.11 -6.27
CA ASN A 31 3.13 1.30 -7.39
C ASN A 31 4.66 1.23 -7.44
N LEU A 32 5.35 2.36 -7.24
CA LEU A 32 6.81 2.40 -7.17
C LEU A 32 7.33 1.55 -6.01
N ALA A 33 6.78 1.73 -4.81
CA ALA A 33 7.18 0.97 -3.64
C ALA A 33 6.90 -0.53 -3.82
N ASN A 34 5.76 -0.88 -4.40
CA ASN A 34 5.40 -2.28 -4.66
C ASN A 34 6.32 -2.93 -5.71
N TYR A 35 6.74 -2.17 -6.72
CA TYR A 35 7.75 -2.64 -7.67
C TYR A 35 9.02 -3.08 -6.95
N TYR A 36 9.58 -2.26 -6.04
CA TYR A 36 10.76 -2.65 -5.27
C TYR A 36 10.55 -3.89 -4.39
N CYS A 37 9.38 -4.00 -3.74
CA CYS A 37 9.05 -5.20 -2.98
C CYS A 37 9.04 -6.46 -3.87
N ARG A 38 8.42 -6.38 -5.05
CA ARG A 38 8.38 -7.50 -6.01
C ARG A 38 9.77 -7.88 -6.52
N GLN A 39 10.57 -6.89 -6.92
CA GLN A 39 11.95 -7.13 -7.38
C GLN A 39 12.77 -7.83 -6.29
N HIS A 40 12.69 -7.34 -5.05
CA HIS A 40 13.37 -7.98 -3.93
C HIS A 40 12.88 -9.41 -3.69
N PHE A 41 11.57 -9.62 -3.69
CA PHE A 41 10.97 -10.93 -3.47
C PHE A 41 11.35 -11.94 -4.55
N PHE A 42 11.37 -11.55 -5.84
CA PHE A 42 11.78 -12.46 -6.91
C PHE A 42 13.26 -12.82 -6.84
N CYS A 43 14.11 -11.90 -6.38
CA CYS A 43 15.54 -12.17 -6.24
C CYS A 43 15.89 -12.99 -4.99
N THR A 44 15.18 -12.79 -3.87
CA THR A 44 15.58 -13.35 -2.56
C THR A 44 14.61 -14.36 -1.98
N GLY A 45 13.36 -14.36 -2.43
CA GLY A 45 12.27 -15.12 -1.81
C GLY A 45 11.71 -14.49 -0.53
N TYR A 46 12.22 -13.33 -0.09
CA TYR A 46 11.84 -12.69 1.18
C TYR A 46 11.12 -11.36 0.98
N SER A 47 10.33 -10.95 1.98
CA SER A 47 9.67 -9.65 2.03
C SER A 47 10.67 -8.53 2.34
N LEU A 48 10.53 -7.39 1.66
CA LEU A 48 11.34 -6.21 1.93
C LEU A 48 10.89 -5.50 3.22
N ASP A 49 11.84 -5.14 4.08
CA ASP A 49 11.55 -4.41 5.32
C ASP A 49 11.12 -2.95 5.08
N LEU A 50 10.30 -2.40 5.98
CA LEU A 50 9.81 -1.03 5.96
C LEU A 50 10.96 -0.01 5.85
N THR A 51 12.02 -0.19 6.62
CA THR A 51 13.16 0.73 6.68
C THR A 51 13.88 0.77 5.33
N LYS A 52 14.17 -0.41 4.77
CA LYS A 52 14.83 -0.53 3.46
C LYS A 52 13.96 0.07 2.35
N LEU A 53 12.66 -0.21 2.37
CA LEU A 53 11.72 0.33 1.39
C LEU A 53 11.60 1.86 1.49
N TYR A 54 11.59 2.40 2.70
CA TYR A 54 11.63 3.85 2.91
C TYR A 54 12.91 4.48 2.34
N HIS A 55 14.08 3.94 2.64
CA HIS A 55 15.35 4.48 2.11
C HIS A 55 15.44 4.40 0.59
N THR A 56 14.81 3.39 -0.01
CA THR A 56 14.77 3.22 -1.47
C THR A 56 13.84 4.23 -2.15
N THR A 57 12.76 4.65 -1.47
CA THR A 57 11.71 5.49 -2.07
C THR A 57 11.80 6.97 -1.68
N LYS A 58 12.44 7.33 -0.56
CA LYS A 58 12.44 8.70 0.01
C LYS A 58 12.90 9.82 -0.92
N ASP A 59 13.78 9.50 -1.87
CA ASP A 59 14.35 10.48 -2.80
C ASP A 59 13.63 10.49 -4.16
N SER A 60 12.64 9.62 -4.35
CA SER A 60 11.85 9.59 -5.59
C SER A 60 10.86 10.75 -5.67
N ASP A 61 10.57 11.17 -6.91
CA ASP A 61 9.55 12.19 -7.18
C ASP A 61 8.18 11.78 -6.63
N ALA A 62 7.84 10.49 -6.74
CA ALA A 62 6.58 9.96 -6.22
C ALA A 62 6.45 10.11 -4.70
N TYR A 63 7.56 9.96 -3.96
CA TYR A 63 7.57 10.14 -2.51
C TYR A 63 7.48 11.62 -2.11
N ARG A 64 8.22 12.47 -2.83
CA ARG A 64 8.29 13.93 -2.58
C ARG A 64 7.06 14.68 -3.07
N ALA A 65 6.25 14.08 -3.95
CA ALA A 65 4.99 14.65 -4.43
C ALA A 65 3.90 14.74 -3.33
N LEU A 66 4.10 14.09 -2.19
CA LEU A 66 3.17 14.07 -1.06
C LEU A 66 3.87 14.51 0.24
N PRO A 67 3.13 15.05 1.23
CA PRO A 67 3.70 15.33 2.53
C PRO A 67 4.32 14.08 3.17
N THR A 68 5.51 14.21 3.75
CA THR A 68 6.29 13.08 4.31
C THR A 68 5.49 12.13 5.20
N LYS A 69 4.56 12.66 6.02
CA LYS A 69 3.70 11.83 6.90
C LYS A 69 2.77 10.93 6.08
N VAL A 70 2.18 11.45 5.01
CA VAL A 70 1.29 10.71 4.09
C VAL A 70 2.10 9.65 3.34
N SER A 71 3.25 10.03 2.78
CA SER A 71 4.13 9.09 2.06
C SER A 71 4.56 7.91 2.95
N LYS A 72 4.96 8.18 4.21
CA LYS A 72 5.29 7.11 5.17
C LYS A 72 4.09 6.19 5.46
N GLN A 73 2.88 6.74 5.54
CA GLN A 73 1.69 5.95 5.80
C GLN A 73 1.36 5.02 4.63
N ILE A 74 1.51 5.49 3.38
CA ILE A 74 1.33 4.67 2.18
C ILE A 74 2.29 3.47 2.19
N ILE A 75 3.57 3.71 2.52
CA ILE A 75 4.57 2.64 2.62
C ILE A 75 4.18 1.63 3.72
N LYS A 76 3.74 2.10 4.89
CA LYS A 76 3.26 1.21 5.97
C LYS A 76 2.06 0.37 5.53
N CYS A 77 1.10 0.96 4.84
CA CYS A 77 -0.05 0.25 4.29
C CYS A 77 0.39 -0.86 3.33
N LEU A 78 1.34 -0.57 2.43
CA LEU A 78 1.89 -1.57 1.52
C LEU A 78 2.55 -2.74 2.28
N ILE A 79 3.36 -2.46 3.30
CA ILE A 79 3.98 -3.52 4.13
C ILE A 79 2.91 -4.39 4.80
N ALA A 80 1.83 -3.79 5.31
CA ALA A 80 0.71 -4.54 5.86
C ALA A 80 0.00 -5.40 4.79
N THR A 81 -0.17 -4.90 3.56
CA THR A 81 -0.70 -5.68 2.43
C THR A 81 0.16 -6.90 2.14
N TRP A 82 1.49 -6.74 2.07
CA TRP A 82 2.41 -7.86 1.85
C TRP A 82 2.37 -8.89 2.97
N ARG A 83 2.30 -8.44 4.24
CA ARG A 83 2.10 -9.35 5.38
C ARG A 83 0.81 -10.15 5.24
N GLY A 84 -0.29 -9.50 4.87
CA GLY A 84 -1.58 -10.16 4.63
C GLY A 84 -1.52 -11.19 3.49
N TYR A 85 -0.82 -10.86 2.40
CA TYR A 85 -0.60 -11.78 1.28
C TYR A 85 0.10 -13.08 1.72
N PHE A 86 1.21 -12.98 2.47
CA PHE A 86 1.91 -14.17 2.94
C PHE A 86 1.12 -14.98 3.95
N GLN A 87 0.34 -14.32 4.81
CA GLN A 87 -0.57 -15.00 5.73
C GLN A 87 -1.64 -15.80 4.97
N ALA A 88 -2.24 -15.19 3.93
CA ALA A 88 -3.23 -15.85 3.10
C ALA A 88 -2.66 -17.07 2.35
N ILE A 89 -1.44 -16.98 1.82
CA ILE A 89 -0.76 -18.13 1.18
C ILE A 89 -0.55 -19.27 2.18
N LYS A 90 -0.03 -18.95 3.38
CA LYS A 90 0.21 -19.94 4.42
C LYS A 90 -1.08 -20.67 4.79
N GLU A 91 -2.15 -19.91 4.98
CA GLU A 91 -3.46 -20.45 5.33
C GLU A 91 -4.04 -21.33 4.22
N CYS A 92 -3.99 -20.88 2.97
CA CYS A 92 -4.43 -21.66 1.82
C CYS A 92 -3.69 -23.00 1.70
N SER A 93 -2.37 -23.00 1.94
CA SER A 93 -1.57 -24.23 1.92
C SER A 93 -1.93 -25.22 3.05
N ARG A 94 -2.37 -24.71 4.21
CA ARG A 94 -2.82 -25.51 5.34
C ARG A 94 -4.17 -26.16 5.03
N THR A 95 -5.15 -25.38 4.59
CA THR A 95 -6.48 -25.89 4.23
C THR A 95 -6.41 -26.91 3.09
N SER A 96 -5.58 -26.68 2.06
CA SER A 96 -5.40 -27.66 0.98
C SER A 96 -4.86 -29.00 1.49
N ARG A 97 -4.03 -29.01 2.54
CA ARG A 97 -3.51 -30.24 3.13
C ARG A 97 -4.54 -30.97 3.98
N GLU A 98 -5.46 -30.25 4.62
CA GLU A 98 -6.54 -30.81 5.44
C GLU A 98 -7.68 -31.40 4.60
N VAL A 99 -7.89 -30.89 3.38
CA VAL A 99 -8.99 -31.33 2.50
C VAL A 99 -8.59 -32.50 1.60
N PHE A 100 -7.31 -32.59 1.22
CA PHE A 100 -6.80 -33.63 0.30
C PHE A 100 -5.82 -34.61 0.94
N GLY A 101 -5.62 -34.52 2.26
CA GLY A 101 -4.71 -35.36 3.06
C GLY A 101 -5.43 -36.38 3.92
#